data_AF-A0A830ES26-F1
#
_entry.id   AF-A0A830ES26-F1
#
_cell.length_a   1.000
_cell.length_b   1.000
_cell.length_c   1.000
_cell.angle_alpha   90.00
_cell.angle_beta   90.00
_cell.angle_gamma   90.00
#
_symmetry.space_group_name_H-M   'P 1'
#
loop_
_entity.id
_entity.type
_entity.pdbx_description
1 polymer ?
#
loop_
_entity_poly.entity_id
_entity_poly.type
_entity_poly.pdbx_seq_one_letter_code
_entity_poly.pdbx_strand_id
1 'polypeptide(L)'
;MLIAATIMVVGLAIVAAISHRGGYRLGGVMVLPLLTVYTFLEPLSPPIFIGGVVGAWGALWLTREYTLSHGRRVLLIAVLAGACTTILVAYIIAAHTLVRLPFDDAKIVASIFPGVAAYNLMRLDPEDRRIDVGLSIVVYVGLMLIGTAGLLFFEAHPLPTPPVLALPTSDLVVWLGIETRGGPITQITPQWLAISLLIIDISIYELVRKRYDLPLAGIVIIPLLDIFSAHVEHVAVVFVLGATAAYFAVSSIHWLSLLYGRVLLGVSLITGTLYALAVGGLTAIQLPGLSLFFLGLFIGIAAYNLYRVSPKCRTASIRISAGLFVVFYAGLLVFIDVPETGLLYHAELAYATLGAVVIALALFEVYRLEQARPSRAEFAQASVFVKADTDGPDAATSPLVDGSHEPPSGASAPADTTADNDGDHSE
;
A
#
# COMPACT_ATOMS: atom_id res chain seq x y z
N MET A 1 17.81 -6.15 -13.88
CA MET A 1 16.85 -5.06 -13.64
C MET A 1 16.00 -4.77 -14.88
N LEU A 2 16.62 -4.67 -16.07
CA LEU A 2 15.92 -4.44 -17.34
C LEU A 2 14.69 -5.33 -17.54
N ILE A 3 14.84 -6.66 -17.38
CA ILE A 3 13.73 -7.60 -17.58
C ILE A 3 12.57 -7.32 -16.61
N ALA A 4 12.86 -7.14 -15.31
CA ALA A 4 11.85 -6.81 -14.31
C ALA A 4 11.17 -5.46 -14.60
N ALA A 5 11.94 -4.44 -15.01
CA ALA A 5 11.40 -3.15 -15.43
C ALA A 5 10.51 -3.29 -16.67
N THR A 6 10.89 -4.10 -17.66
CA THR A 6 10.07 -4.38 -18.85
C THR A 6 8.76 -5.08 -18.48
N ILE A 7 8.82 -6.12 -17.64
CA ILE A 7 7.62 -6.79 -17.11
C ILE A 7 6.70 -5.78 -16.43
N MET A 8 7.24 -4.92 -15.58
CA MET A 8 6.46 -3.88 -14.91
C MET A 8 5.87 -2.88 -15.89
N VAL A 9 6.67 -2.28 -16.77
CA VAL A 9 6.21 -1.23 -17.70
C VAL A 9 5.15 -1.78 -18.64
N VAL A 10 5.40 -2.95 -19.25
CA VAL A 10 4.45 -3.59 -20.16
C VAL A 10 3.18 -4.02 -19.43
N GLY A 11 3.32 -4.66 -18.26
CA GLY A 11 2.16 -5.10 -17.48
C GLY A 11 1.30 -3.95 -16.99
N LEU A 12 1.92 -2.87 -16.47
CA LEU A 12 1.23 -1.65 -16.06
C LEU A 12 0.50 -1.00 -17.25
N ALA A 13 1.15 -0.93 -18.42
CA ALA A 13 0.55 -0.35 -19.63
C ALA A 13 -0.65 -1.17 -20.13
N ILE A 14 -0.52 -2.50 -20.17
CA ILE A 14 -1.61 -3.41 -20.56
C ILE A 14 -2.78 -3.28 -19.60
N VAL A 15 -2.52 -3.37 -18.28
CA VAL A 15 -3.59 -3.27 -17.27
C VAL A 15 -4.26 -1.90 -17.30
N ALA A 16 -3.49 -0.81 -17.46
CA ALA A 16 -4.03 0.53 -17.61
C ALA A 16 -4.92 0.65 -18.86
N ALA A 17 -4.48 0.12 -20.00
CA ALA A 17 -5.23 0.16 -21.25
C ALA A 17 -6.53 -0.66 -21.17
N ILE A 18 -6.49 -1.87 -20.61
CA ILE A 18 -7.68 -2.71 -20.42
C ILE A 18 -8.63 -2.06 -19.42
N SER A 19 -8.12 -1.53 -18.30
CA SER A 19 -8.97 -0.85 -17.30
C SER A 19 -9.63 0.42 -17.85
N HIS A 20 -8.93 1.15 -18.74
CA HIS A 20 -9.49 2.33 -19.39
C HIS A 20 -10.59 1.99 -20.41
N ARG A 21 -10.38 0.94 -21.22
CA ARG A 21 -11.31 0.58 -22.31
C ARG A 21 -12.50 -0.26 -21.85
N GLY A 22 -12.29 -1.19 -20.93
CA GLY A 22 -13.29 -2.19 -20.55
C GLY A 22 -13.81 -2.09 -19.11
N GLY A 23 -13.38 -1.10 -18.32
CA GLY A 23 -13.80 -0.95 -16.92
C GLY A 23 -13.27 -2.03 -15.95
N TYR A 24 -12.62 -3.08 -16.48
CA TYR A 24 -11.98 -4.16 -15.75
C TYR A 24 -10.98 -3.67 -14.70
N ARG A 25 -10.79 -4.47 -13.66
CA ARG A 25 -9.96 -4.12 -12.51
C ARG A 25 -8.68 -4.94 -12.46
N LEU A 26 -8.69 -6.14 -13.04
CA LEU A 26 -7.55 -7.07 -13.15
C LEU A 26 -6.81 -7.25 -11.82
N GLY A 27 -7.56 -7.34 -10.72
CA GLY A 27 -7.01 -7.40 -9.35
C GLY A 27 -6.31 -6.13 -8.85
N GLY A 28 -6.03 -5.14 -9.70
CA GLY A 28 -5.34 -3.90 -9.38
C GLY A 28 -4.12 -3.70 -10.27
N VAL A 29 -3.77 -2.44 -10.54
CA VAL A 29 -2.80 -2.04 -11.58
C VAL A 29 -1.42 -2.72 -11.41
N MET A 30 -0.99 -2.94 -10.16
CA MET A 30 0.32 -3.52 -9.85
C MET A 30 0.31 -5.04 -9.66
N VAL A 31 -0.84 -5.66 -9.48
CA VAL A 31 -0.93 -7.03 -8.95
C VAL A 31 -0.29 -8.04 -9.91
N LEU A 32 -0.70 -8.03 -11.17
CA LEU A 32 -0.20 -8.98 -12.16
C LEU A 32 1.29 -8.83 -12.45
N PRO A 33 1.82 -7.62 -12.77
CA PRO A 33 3.25 -7.52 -13.07
C PRO A 33 4.14 -7.80 -11.86
N LEU A 34 3.71 -7.46 -10.63
CA LEU A 34 4.46 -7.85 -9.43
C LEU A 34 4.39 -9.35 -9.16
N LEU A 35 3.21 -9.97 -9.33
CA LEU A 35 3.08 -11.42 -9.21
C LEU A 35 4.00 -12.15 -10.21
N THR A 36 4.11 -11.65 -11.45
CA THR A 36 5.06 -12.18 -12.43
C THR A 36 6.49 -12.07 -11.92
N VAL A 37 6.93 -10.86 -11.50
CA VAL A 37 8.28 -10.67 -10.95
C VAL A 37 8.55 -11.59 -9.76
N TYR A 38 7.58 -11.74 -8.86
CA TYR A 38 7.71 -12.65 -7.73
C TYR A 38 7.71 -14.12 -8.13
N THR A 39 7.03 -14.50 -9.22
CA THR A 39 7.10 -15.89 -9.72
C THR A 39 8.49 -16.24 -10.26
N PHE A 40 9.18 -15.28 -10.87
CA PHE A 40 10.58 -15.48 -11.26
C PHE A 40 11.49 -15.69 -10.05
N LEU A 41 11.24 -14.94 -8.97
CA LEU A 41 12.01 -15.07 -7.73
C LEU A 41 11.67 -16.37 -6.99
N GLU A 42 10.38 -16.67 -6.86
CA GLU A 42 9.81 -17.76 -6.09
C GLU A 42 8.66 -18.42 -6.90
N PRO A 43 8.91 -19.55 -7.59
CA PRO A 43 7.91 -20.21 -8.43
C PRO A 43 6.63 -20.65 -7.71
N LEU A 44 6.66 -20.78 -6.38
CA LEU A 44 5.49 -21.08 -5.54
C LEU A 44 4.62 -19.86 -5.23
N SER A 45 5.00 -18.68 -5.74
CA SER A 45 4.25 -17.44 -5.63
C SER A 45 2.79 -17.52 -6.12
N PRO A 46 2.48 -18.06 -7.33
CA PRO A 46 1.10 -18.13 -7.82
C PRO A 46 0.14 -18.94 -6.95
N PRO A 47 0.44 -20.18 -6.50
CA PRO A 47 -0.50 -20.91 -5.65
C PRO A 47 -0.71 -20.23 -4.28
N ILE A 48 0.34 -19.65 -3.69
CA ILE A 48 0.22 -18.87 -2.45
C ILE A 48 -0.67 -17.64 -2.66
N PHE A 49 -0.46 -16.92 -3.76
CA PHE A 49 -1.27 -15.76 -4.14
C PHE A 49 -2.74 -16.13 -4.33
N ILE A 50 -3.03 -17.20 -5.08
CA ILE A 50 -4.40 -17.69 -5.30
C ILE A 50 -5.06 -18.07 -3.97
N GLY A 51 -4.36 -18.80 -3.10
CA GLY A 51 -4.84 -19.13 -1.76
C GLY A 51 -5.18 -17.87 -0.95
N GLY A 52 -4.29 -16.87 -0.97
CA GLY A 52 -4.51 -15.57 -0.34
C GLY A 52 -5.73 -14.81 -0.88
N VAL A 53 -5.95 -14.82 -2.21
CA VAL A 53 -7.11 -14.20 -2.85
C VAL A 53 -8.40 -14.89 -2.41
N VAL A 54 -8.43 -16.22 -2.40
CA VAL A 54 -9.59 -17.01 -1.98
C VAL A 54 -9.92 -16.77 -0.50
N GLY A 55 -8.92 -16.77 0.39
CA GLY A 55 -9.13 -16.48 1.80
C GLY A 55 -9.64 -15.05 2.04
N ALA A 56 -9.02 -14.05 1.40
CA ALA A 56 -9.47 -12.67 1.48
C ALA A 56 -10.89 -12.48 0.92
N TRP A 57 -11.22 -13.19 -0.16
CA TRP A 57 -12.58 -13.18 -0.72
C TRP A 57 -13.60 -13.73 0.27
N GLY A 58 -13.31 -14.85 0.94
CA GLY A 58 -14.18 -15.41 1.97
C GLY A 58 -14.40 -14.44 3.14
N ALA A 59 -13.33 -13.81 3.63
CA ALA A 59 -13.41 -12.81 4.70
C ALA A 59 -14.24 -11.58 4.28
N LEU A 60 -14.10 -11.14 3.03
CA LEU A 60 -14.88 -10.06 2.46
C LEU A 60 -16.36 -10.40 2.33
N TRP A 61 -16.67 -11.61 1.88
CA TRP A 61 -18.04 -12.12 1.81
C TRP A 61 -18.68 -12.12 3.21
N LEU A 62 -17.99 -12.69 4.21
CA LEU A 62 -18.46 -12.71 5.60
C LEU A 62 -18.67 -11.29 6.15
N THR A 63 -17.73 -10.39 5.87
CA THR A 63 -17.82 -9.00 6.34
C THR A 63 -19.04 -8.28 5.74
N ARG A 64 -19.34 -8.49 4.46
CA ARG A 64 -20.50 -7.85 3.82
C ARG A 64 -21.83 -8.44 4.30
N GLU A 65 -21.88 -9.73 4.52
CA GLU A 65 -23.11 -10.41 4.95
C GLU A 65 -23.45 -10.08 6.42
N TYR A 66 -22.44 -10.07 7.30
CA TYR A 66 -22.64 -9.98 8.74
C TYR A 66 -22.29 -8.63 9.35
N THR A 67 -21.77 -7.67 8.59
CA THR A 67 -21.44 -6.33 9.12
C THR A 67 -21.85 -5.21 8.16
N LEU A 68 -22.20 -4.06 8.73
CA LEU A 68 -22.47 -2.82 7.98
C LEU A 68 -21.18 -2.06 7.61
N SER A 69 -20.04 -2.75 7.52
CA SER A 69 -18.77 -2.12 7.16
C SER A 69 -18.70 -1.88 5.65
N HIS A 70 -18.38 -0.64 5.26
CA HIS A 70 -18.33 -0.25 3.85
C HIS A 70 -17.03 0.50 3.48
N GLY A 71 -16.81 0.64 2.18
CA GLY A 71 -15.74 1.47 1.63
C GLY A 71 -14.35 0.96 1.95
N ARG A 72 -13.57 1.76 2.68
CA ARG A 72 -12.14 1.53 2.92
C ARG A 72 -11.86 0.53 4.05
N ARG A 73 -12.70 0.46 5.07
CA ARG A 73 -12.53 -0.52 6.16
C ARG A 73 -12.55 -1.95 5.62
N VAL A 74 -13.44 -2.20 4.67
CA VAL A 74 -13.56 -3.46 3.93
C VAL A 74 -12.28 -3.78 3.15
N LEU A 75 -11.63 -2.79 2.54
CA LEU A 75 -10.33 -2.97 1.87
C LEU A 75 -9.23 -3.36 2.86
N LEU A 76 -9.17 -2.71 4.04
CA LEU A 76 -8.17 -3.03 5.06
C LEU A 76 -8.37 -4.45 5.61
N ILE A 77 -9.62 -4.86 5.84
CA ILE A 77 -9.97 -6.24 6.22
C ILE A 77 -9.50 -7.23 5.15
N ALA A 78 -9.75 -6.94 3.87
CA ALA A 78 -9.31 -7.80 2.77
C ALA A 78 -7.78 -7.93 2.72
N VAL A 79 -7.06 -6.82 2.88
CA VAL A 79 -5.59 -6.78 2.90
C VAL A 79 -5.05 -7.61 4.05
N LEU A 80 -5.58 -7.42 5.27
CA LEU A 80 -5.14 -8.17 6.44
C LEU A 80 -5.45 -9.66 6.30
N ALA A 81 -6.68 -10.01 5.89
CA ALA A 81 -7.08 -11.40 5.67
C ALA A 81 -6.23 -12.08 4.58
N GLY A 82 -5.97 -11.37 3.47
CA GLY A 82 -5.11 -11.84 2.39
C GLY A 82 -3.69 -12.11 2.87
N ALA A 83 -3.09 -11.17 3.60
CA ALA A 83 -1.75 -11.34 4.18
C ALA A 83 -1.70 -12.55 5.13
N CYS A 84 -2.63 -12.65 6.10
CA CYS A 84 -2.69 -13.78 7.02
C CYS A 84 -2.89 -15.12 6.30
N THR A 85 -3.74 -15.14 5.27
CA THR A 85 -4.01 -16.36 4.50
C THR A 85 -2.79 -16.77 3.67
N THR A 86 -2.05 -15.83 3.08
CA THR A 86 -0.80 -16.19 2.38
C THR A 86 0.24 -16.81 3.31
N ILE A 87 0.39 -16.30 4.54
CA ILE A 87 1.26 -16.89 5.55
C ILE A 87 0.82 -18.32 5.87
N LEU A 88 -0.48 -18.51 6.12
CA LEU A 88 -1.04 -19.83 6.42
C LEU A 88 -0.85 -20.82 5.26
N VAL A 89 -1.11 -20.40 4.02
CA VAL A 89 -0.97 -21.25 2.83
C VAL A 89 0.50 -21.61 2.62
N ALA A 90 1.41 -20.66 2.75
CA ALA A 90 2.84 -20.92 2.65
C ALA A 90 3.30 -21.91 3.74
N TYR A 91 2.83 -21.74 4.99
CA TYR A 91 3.08 -22.68 6.09
C TYR A 91 2.59 -24.09 5.77
N ILE A 92 1.36 -24.22 5.27
CA ILE A 92 0.78 -25.51 4.87
C ILE A 92 1.60 -26.16 3.76
N ILE A 93 2.00 -25.41 2.72
CA ILE A 93 2.83 -25.92 1.63
C ILE A 93 4.17 -26.40 2.16
N ALA A 94 4.86 -25.61 3.00
CA ALA A 94 6.15 -26.00 3.56
C ALA A 94 6.05 -27.24 4.48
N ALA A 95 4.96 -27.37 5.23
CA ALA A 95 4.74 -28.51 6.12
C ALA A 95 4.44 -29.82 5.37
N HIS A 96 3.86 -29.74 4.17
CA HIS A 96 3.39 -30.91 3.41
C HIS A 96 4.21 -31.20 2.14
N THR A 97 5.19 -30.35 1.81
CA THR A 97 6.10 -30.57 0.69
C THR A 97 7.53 -30.67 1.20
N LEU A 98 8.39 -31.39 0.48
CA LEU A 98 9.84 -31.46 0.76
C LEU A 98 10.56 -30.14 0.44
N VAL A 99 9.84 -29.13 -0.05
CA VAL A 99 10.38 -27.82 -0.39
C VAL A 99 10.56 -27.04 0.91
N ARG A 100 11.82 -26.82 1.30
CA ARG A 100 12.14 -25.81 2.31
C ARG A 100 11.88 -24.45 1.69
N LEU A 101 10.74 -23.87 2.01
CA LEU A 101 10.49 -22.44 1.80
C LEU A 101 11.22 -21.70 2.93
N PRO A 102 12.34 -21.01 2.68
CA PRO A 102 12.86 -20.07 3.66
C PRO A 102 11.82 -18.96 3.83
N PHE A 103 11.01 -19.05 4.89
CA PHE A 103 10.02 -18.02 5.23
C PHE A 103 10.66 -16.65 5.49
N ASP A 104 11.97 -16.66 5.77
CA ASP A 104 12.81 -15.48 5.98
C ASP A 104 12.99 -14.66 4.67
N ASP A 105 12.90 -15.31 3.50
CA ASP A 105 13.16 -14.73 2.18
C ASP A 105 11.91 -14.59 1.28
N ALA A 106 10.78 -15.20 1.66
CA ALA A 106 9.61 -15.30 0.80
C ALA A 106 8.87 -13.95 0.64
N LYS A 107 9.10 -13.25 -0.48
CA LYS A 107 8.64 -11.88 -0.75
C LYS A 107 7.14 -11.77 -0.98
N ILE A 108 6.47 -12.88 -1.33
CA ILE A 108 5.01 -12.93 -1.46
C ILE A 108 4.30 -13.21 -0.14
N VAL A 109 4.99 -13.80 0.83
CA VAL A 109 4.41 -14.09 2.14
C VAL A 109 4.13 -12.78 2.87
N ALA A 110 2.90 -12.63 3.38
CA ALA A 110 2.38 -11.38 3.96
C ALA A 110 2.17 -10.22 2.96
N SER A 111 2.14 -10.50 1.66
CA SER A 111 1.82 -9.49 0.64
C SER A 111 0.39 -8.95 0.78
N ILE A 112 0.23 -7.64 0.59
CA ILE A 112 -1.08 -6.97 0.58
C ILE A 112 -1.88 -7.24 -0.70
N PHE A 113 -1.22 -7.69 -1.78
CA PHE A 113 -1.81 -7.78 -3.12
C PHE A 113 -2.95 -8.79 -3.26
N PRO A 114 -2.91 -10.00 -2.66
CA PRO A 114 -4.04 -10.93 -2.70
C PRO A 114 -5.33 -10.32 -2.15
N GLY A 115 -5.23 -9.57 -1.04
CA GLY A 115 -6.37 -8.87 -0.45
C GLY A 115 -6.91 -7.75 -1.36
N VAL A 116 -6.02 -6.97 -1.98
CA VAL A 116 -6.40 -5.94 -2.97
C VAL A 116 -7.08 -6.58 -4.19
N ALA A 117 -6.58 -7.73 -4.66
CA ALA A 117 -7.14 -8.45 -5.79
C ALA A 117 -8.54 -9.00 -5.48
N ALA A 118 -8.72 -9.64 -4.34
CA ALA A 118 -10.02 -10.11 -3.87
C ALA A 118 -11.02 -8.94 -3.75
N TYR A 119 -10.61 -7.83 -3.13
CA TYR A 119 -11.44 -6.63 -3.00
C TYR A 119 -11.86 -6.05 -4.36
N ASN A 120 -10.94 -6.02 -5.32
CA ASN A 120 -11.22 -5.51 -6.66
C ASN A 120 -12.17 -6.43 -7.43
N LEU A 121 -11.95 -7.73 -7.38
CA LEU A 121 -12.81 -8.70 -8.05
C LEU A 121 -14.23 -8.68 -7.45
N MET A 122 -14.38 -8.46 -6.14
CA MET A 122 -15.69 -8.42 -5.47
C MET A 122 -16.46 -7.10 -5.70
N ARG A 123 -15.81 -6.13 -6.34
CA ARG A 123 -16.44 -4.87 -6.79
C ARG A 123 -16.88 -4.92 -8.25
N LEU A 124 -16.58 -5.99 -8.97
CA LEU A 124 -17.11 -6.24 -10.29
C LEU A 124 -18.47 -6.93 -10.19
N ASP A 125 -19.30 -6.66 -11.20
CA ASP A 125 -20.56 -7.36 -11.39
C ASP A 125 -20.28 -8.86 -11.59
N PRO A 126 -21.16 -9.75 -11.08
CA PRO A 126 -20.93 -11.18 -11.10
C PRO A 126 -20.58 -11.75 -12.49
N GLU A 127 -21.17 -11.16 -13.54
CA GLU A 127 -21.01 -11.54 -14.95
C GLU A 127 -19.59 -11.26 -15.47
N ASP A 128 -19.03 -10.11 -15.09
CA ASP A 128 -17.70 -9.66 -15.55
C ASP A 128 -16.54 -10.34 -14.83
N ARG A 129 -16.78 -10.93 -13.65
CA ARG A 129 -15.70 -11.55 -12.83
C ARG A 129 -14.94 -12.63 -13.56
N ARG A 130 -15.64 -13.47 -14.33
CA ARG A 130 -15.01 -14.58 -15.08
C ARG A 130 -14.10 -14.03 -16.18
N ILE A 131 -14.53 -12.98 -16.86
CA ILE A 131 -13.75 -12.32 -17.91
C ILE A 131 -12.54 -11.62 -17.31
N ASP A 132 -12.71 -10.90 -16.18
CA ASP A 132 -11.60 -10.24 -15.48
C ASP A 132 -10.53 -11.23 -15.00
N VAL A 133 -10.94 -12.39 -14.47
CA VAL A 133 -10.02 -13.49 -14.10
C VAL A 133 -9.34 -14.08 -15.33
N GLY A 134 -10.09 -14.35 -16.41
CA GLY A 134 -9.52 -14.87 -17.66
C GLY A 134 -8.48 -13.94 -18.26
N LEU A 135 -8.80 -12.64 -18.35
CA LEU A 135 -7.86 -11.60 -18.79
C LEU A 135 -6.64 -11.52 -17.87
N SER A 136 -6.83 -11.62 -16.55
CA SER A 136 -5.73 -11.63 -15.59
C SER A 136 -4.76 -12.78 -15.82
N ILE A 137 -5.28 -13.99 -16.11
CA ILE A 137 -4.47 -15.16 -16.45
C ILE A 137 -3.72 -14.93 -17.76
N VAL A 138 -4.40 -14.46 -18.81
CA VAL A 138 -3.78 -14.19 -20.13
C VAL A 138 -2.64 -13.18 -20.01
N VAL A 139 -2.88 -12.06 -19.31
CA VAL A 139 -1.86 -11.03 -19.08
C VAL A 139 -0.70 -11.60 -18.27
N TYR A 140 -0.97 -12.33 -17.19
CA TYR A 140 0.06 -12.95 -16.38
C TYR A 140 0.94 -13.93 -17.18
N VAL A 141 0.35 -14.82 -17.97
CA VAL A 141 1.08 -15.75 -18.84
C VAL A 141 1.89 -15.00 -19.89
N GLY A 142 1.33 -13.96 -20.51
CA GLY A 142 2.06 -13.12 -21.46
C GLY A 142 3.28 -12.43 -20.84
N LEU A 143 3.15 -11.93 -19.62
CA LEU A 143 4.27 -11.33 -18.87
C LEU A 143 5.31 -12.37 -18.46
N MET A 144 4.91 -13.59 -18.10
CA MET A 144 5.84 -14.70 -17.86
C MET A 144 6.64 -15.03 -19.12
N LEU A 145 5.99 -15.10 -20.29
CA LEU A 145 6.67 -15.34 -21.56
C LEU A 145 7.68 -14.23 -21.90
N ILE A 146 7.31 -12.96 -21.68
CA ILE A 146 8.21 -11.81 -21.86
C ILE A 146 9.42 -11.91 -20.92
N GLY A 147 9.19 -12.26 -19.65
CA GLY A 147 10.26 -12.42 -18.67
C GLY A 147 11.24 -13.54 -19.03
N THR A 148 10.72 -14.71 -19.42
CA THR A 148 11.53 -15.88 -19.80
C THR A 148 12.31 -15.61 -21.08
N ALA A 149 11.67 -15.05 -22.11
CA ALA A 149 12.34 -14.66 -23.35
C ALA A 149 13.43 -13.60 -23.08
N GLY A 150 13.16 -12.65 -22.18
CA GLY A 150 14.14 -11.65 -21.76
C GLY A 150 15.35 -12.27 -21.06
N LEU A 151 15.14 -13.24 -20.16
CA LEU A 151 16.24 -13.95 -19.49
C LEU A 151 17.15 -14.66 -20.50
N LEU A 152 16.56 -15.44 -21.41
CA LEU A 152 17.29 -16.17 -22.45
C LEU A 152 18.06 -15.22 -23.39
N PHE A 153 17.47 -14.07 -23.73
CA PHE A 153 18.12 -13.08 -24.60
C PHE A 153 19.34 -12.41 -23.93
N PHE A 154 19.21 -11.99 -22.67
CA PHE A 154 20.27 -11.30 -21.92
C PHE A 154 21.31 -12.23 -21.30
N GLU A 155 21.04 -13.52 -21.26
CA GLU A 155 22.06 -14.54 -21.03
C GLU A 155 23.11 -14.49 -22.15
N ALA A 156 22.67 -14.49 -23.41
CA ALA A 156 23.54 -14.36 -24.58
C ALA A 156 24.15 -12.95 -24.75
N HIS A 157 23.51 -11.91 -24.20
CA HIS A 157 23.94 -10.50 -24.34
C HIS A 157 24.01 -9.81 -22.97
N PRO A 158 25.08 -10.02 -22.18
CA PRO A 158 25.19 -9.43 -20.86
C PRO A 158 25.28 -7.90 -20.94
N LEU A 159 24.38 -7.21 -20.24
CA LEU A 159 24.41 -5.76 -20.05
C LEU A 159 24.78 -5.41 -18.60
N PRO A 160 25.47 -4.28 -18.37
CA PRO A 160 25.88 -3.83 -17.05
C PRO A 160 24.71 -3.18 -16.29
N THR A 161 23.65 -3.96 -16.02
CA THR A 161 22.54 -3.52 -15.16
C THR A 161 22.42 -4.43 -13.95
N PRO A 162 22.08 -3.90 -12.75
CA PRO A 162 21.98 -4.71 -11.55
C PRO A 162 21.03 -5.90 -11.74
N PRO A 163 21.42 -7.13 -11.37
CA PRO A 163 20.54 -8.30 -11.49
C PRO A 163 19.36 -8.16 -10.52
N VAL A 164 18.19 -8.62 -10.97
CA VAL A 164 16.96 -8.69 -10.13
C VAL A 164 16.43 -10.11 -10.22
N LEU A 165 16.11 -10.53 -11.44
CA LEU A 165 15.59 -11.88 -11.71
C LEU A 165 16.69 -12.93 -11.84
N ALA A 166 17.95 -12.52 -12.04
CA ALA A 166 19.10 -13.43 -12.16
C ALA A 166 19.85 -13.63 -10.84
N LEU A 167 19.26 -13.26 -9.71
CA LEU A 167 19.92 -13.41 -8.41
C LEU A 167 20.02 -14.89 -8.00
N PRO A 168 21.00 -15.27 -7.16
CA PRO A 168 21.10 -16.63 -6.62
C PRO A 168 19.85 -17.09 -5.86
N THR A 169 19.07 -16.15 -5.33
CA THR A 169 17.80 -16.40 -4.64
C THR A 169 16.62 -16.60 -5.60
N SER A 170 16.85 -16.64 -6.92
CA SER A 170 15.79 -16.78 -7.92
C SER A 170 15.69 -18.23 -8.36
N ASP A 171 14.77 -18.98 -7.77
CA ASP A 171 14.66 -20.43 -8.02
C ASP A 171 14.32 -20.75 -9.48
N LEU A 172 13.58 -19.86 -10.16
CA LEU A 172 13.23 -20.07 -11.57
C LEU A 172 14.45 -20.04 -12.49
N VAL A 173 15.47 -19.23 -12.17
CA VAL A 173 16.71 -19.16 -12.96
C VAL A 173 17.53 -20.42 -12.81
N VAL A 174 17.57 -20.98 -11.60
CA VAL A 174 18.17 -22.30 -11.35
C VAL A 174 17.43 -23.39 -12.13
N TRP A 175 16.10 -23.35 -12.15
CA TRP A 175 15.30 -24.33 -12.90
C TRP A 175 15.48 -24.19 -14.42
N LEU A 176 15.63 -22.97 -14.94
CA LEU A 176 15.91 -22.69 -16.34
C LEU A 176 17.37 -22.98 -16.76
N GLY A 177 18.25 -23.32 -15.80
CA GLY A 177 19.66 -23.62 -16.07
C GLY A 177 20.51 -22.40 -16.42
N ILE A 178 20.06 -21.19 -16.05
CA ILE A 178 20.73 -19.92 -16.36
C ILE A 178 21.73 -19.58 -15.25
N GLU A 179 22.90 -19.06 -15.60
CA GLU A 179 23.90 -18.62 -14.63
C GLU A 179 23.40 -17.46 -13.75
N THR A 180 23.51 -17.63 -12.43
CA THR A 180 23.14 -16.59 -11.47
C THR A 180 24.18 -15.47 -11.43
N ARG A 181 23.73 -14.22 -11.25
CA ARG A 181 24.56 -13.02 -11.23
C ARG A 181 24.29 -12.21 -9.97
N GLY A 182 25.36 -11.76 -9.31
CA GLY A 182 25.31 -10.92 -8.10
C GLY A 182 25.52 -11.71 -6.80
N GLY A 183 25.72 -10.98 -5.70
CA GLY A 183 25.85 -11.56 -4.36
C GLY A 183 24.48 -11.79 -3.70
N PRO A 184 24.41 -12.69 -2.69
CA PRO A 184 23.24 -12.79 -1.83
C PRO A 184 22.98 -11.46 -1.13
N ILE A 185 21.70 -11.08 -0.97
CA ILE A 185 21.32 -9.86 -0.27
C ILE A 185 21.46 -10.14 1.23
N THR A 186 22.31 -9.39 1.92
CA THR A 186 22.41 -9.45 3.38
C THR A 186 21.18 -8.79 3.99
N GLN A 187 20.38 -9.56 4.72
CA GLN A 187 19.21 -9.06 5.43
C GLN A 187 19.68 -8.46 6.76
N ILE A 188 19.78 -7.13 6.83
CA ILE A 188 20.23 -6.42 8.05
C ILE A 188 19.07 -6.23 9.03
N THR A 189 17.84 -6.15 8.52
CA THR A 189 16.63 -5.93 9.33
C THR A 189 15.91 -7.25 9.61
N PRO A 190 15.71 -7.63 10.89
CA PRO A 190 14.91 -8.79 11.24
C PRO A 190 13.48 -8.70 10.69
N GLN A 191 12.93 -9.82 10.19
CA GLN A 191 11.60 -9.85 9.58
C GLN A 191 10.49 -9.38 10.52
N TRP A 192 10.55 -9.77 11.80
CA TRP A 192 9.57 -9.35 12.82
C TRP A 192 9.55 -7.82 12.98
N LEU A 193 10.71 -7.17 12.85
CA LEU A 193 10.83 -5.71 12.96
C LEU A 193 10.20 -5.06 11.73
N ALA A 194 10.51 -5.53 10.53
CA ALA A 194 9.91 -5.03 9.29
C ALA A 194 8.37 -5.16 9.29
N ILE A 195 7.83 -6.31 9.74
CA ILE A 195 6.39 -6.53 9.89
C ILE A 195 5.80 -5.57 10.92
N SER A 196 6.46 -5.39 12.06
CA SER A 196 6.00 -4.49 13.12
C SER A 196 5.94 -3.04 12.65
N LEU A 197 7.00 -2.57 11.97
CA LEU A 197 7.04 -1.23 11.37
C LEU A 197 5.92 -1.02 10.36
N LEU A 198 5.64 -2.02 9.53
CA LEU A 198 4.54 -1.97 8.55
C LEU A 198 3.17 -1.87 9.23
N ILE A 199 2.92 -2.65 10.28
CA ILE A 199 1.66 -2.60 11.04
C ILE A 199 1.49 -1.23 11.72
N ILE A 200 2.57 -0.71 12.30
CA ILE A 200 2.57 0.62 12.93
C ILE A 200 2.30 1.70 11.88
N ASP A 201 2.93 1.65 10.71
CA ASP A 201 2.73 2.62 9.62
C ASP A 201 1.29 2.59 9.10
N ILE A 202 0.72 1.40 8.85
CA ILE A 202 -0.70 1.25 8.50
C ILE A 202 -1.60 1.92 9.55
N SER A 203 -1.30 1.71 10.83
CA SER A 203 -2.08 2.24 11.95
C SER A 203 -1.99 3.77 12.03
N ILE A 204 -0.79 4.32 11.94
CA ILE A 204 -0.53 5.78 11.94
C ILE A 204 -1.16 6.42 10.71
N TYR A 205 -0.97 5.83 9.53
CA TYR A 205 -1.57 6.31 8.29
C TYR A 205 -3.09 6.38 8.41
N GLU A 206 -3.73 5.33 8.94
CA GLU A 206 -5.18 5.31 9.12
C GLU A 206 -5.65 6.34 10.16
N LEU A 207 -4.89 6.53 11.24
CA LEU A 207 -5.17 7.54 12.25
C LEU A 207 -5.10 8.96 11.67
N VAL A 208 -3.99 9.29 10.99
CA VAL A 208 -3.79 10.60 10.35
C VAL A 208 -4.88 10.86 9.32
N ARG A 209 -5.22 9.86 8.50
CA ARG A 209 -6.28 10.01 7.51
C ARG A 209 -7.66 10.14 8.14
N LYS A 210 -8.02 9.32 9.14
CA LYS A 210 -9.31 9.42 9.82
C LYS A 210 -9.46 10.75 10.56
N ARG A 211 -8.37 11.29 11.09
CA ARG A 211 -8.36 12.54 11.87
C ARG A 211 -8.32 13.79 11.00
N TYR A 212 -7.51 13.81 9.94
CA TYR A 212 -7.22 15.01 9.15
C TYR A 212 -7.66 14.94 7.68
N ASP A 213 -8.23 13.81 7.24
CA ASP A 213 -8.55 13.50 5.84
C ASP A 213 -7.37 13.74 4.87
N LEU A 214 -6.15 13.53 5.38
CA LEU A 214 -4.92 13.80 4.66
C LEU A 214 -4.32 12.49 4.10
N PRO A 215 -4.21 12.34 2.77
CA PRO A 215 -3.43 11.27 2.18
C PRO A 215 -1.93 11.52 2.41
N LEU A 216 -1.23 10.55 2.98
CA LEU A 216 0.25 10.55 3.05
C LEU A 216 0.87 9.88 1.81
N ALA A 217 2.20 9.91 1.71
CA ALA A 217 2.96 9.39 0.57
C ALA A 217 2.58 7.95 0.17
N GLY A 218 2.28 7.09 1.15
CA GLY A 218 1.74 5.74 0.93
C GLY A 218 1.84 4.88 2.19
N ILE A 219 0.94 3.91 2.34
CA ILE A 219 0.75 3.06 3.53
C ILE A 219 1.94 2.12 3.83
N VAL A 220 2.85 1.95 2.87
CA VAL A 220 3.93 0.96 2.92
C VAL A 220 5.28 1.60 2.57
N ILE A 221 5.27 2.83 2.05
CA ILE A 221 6.46 3.44 1.46
C ILE A 221 7.43 3.86 2.55
N ILE A 222 6.93 4.49 3.61
CA ILE A 222 7.76 5.11 4.64
C ILE A 222 8.64 4.07 5.35
N PRO A 223 8.10 3.02 5.99
CA PRO A 223 8.92 2.04 6.70
C PRO A 223 9.86 1.26 5.76
N LEU A 224 9.45 0.98 4.52
CA LEU A 224 10.34 0.32 3.56
C LEU A 224 11.46 1.24 3.06
N LEU A 225 11.17 2.54 2.92
CA LEU A 225 12.18 3.55 2.60
C LEU A 225 13.18 3.68 3.75
N ASP A 226 12.75 3.59 5.01
CA ASP A 226 13.63 3.59 6.18
C ASP A 226 14.57 2.39 6.16
N ILE A 227 14.02 1.19 5.95
CA ILE A 227 14.81 -0.04 5.83
C ILE A 227 15.84 0.10 4.72
N PHE A 228 15.44 0.56 3.53
CA PHE A 228 16.38 0.73 2.42
C PHE A 228 17.42 1.83 2.68
N SER A 229 17.06 2.91 3.37
CA SER A 229 17.98 3.99 3.72
C SER A 229 18.97 3.58 4.81
N ALA A 230 18.63 2.60 5.64
CA ALA A 230 19.56 1.99 6.59
C ALA A 230 20.62 1.14 5.87
N HIS A 231 20.28 0.54 4.73
CA HIS A 231 21.23 -0.25 3.95
C HIS A 231 22.08 0.63 3.03
N VAL A 232 21.50 1.65 2.40
CA VAL A 232 22.18 2.49 1.39
C VAL A 232 21.83 3.96 1.54
N GLU A 233 22.87 4.79 1.70
CA GLU A 233 22.77 6.23 2.01
C GLU A 233 22.02 7.03 0.95
N HIS A 234 22.17 6.69 -0.33
CA HIS A 234 21.59 7.48 -1.41
C HIS A 234 20.09 7.24 -1.62
N VAL A 235 19.50 6.24 -0.98
CA VAL A 235 18.11 5.83 -1.25
C VAL A 235 17.13 6.96 -0.98
N ALA A 236 17.25 7.65 0.16
CA ALA A 236 16.37 8.76 0.51
C ALA A 236 16.48 9.91 -0.50
N VAL A 237 17.69 10.24 -0.95
CA VAL A 237 17.94 11.31 -1.92
C VAL A 237 17.37 10.95 -3.30
N VAL A 238 17.65 9.74 -3.78
CA VAL A 238 17.11 9.22 -5.05
C VAL A 238 15.59 9.16 -5.01
N PHE A 239 15.00 8.76 -3.88
CA PHE A 239 13.55 8.78 -3.68
C PHE A 239 12.97 10.18 -3.81
N VAL A 240 13.53 11.17 -3.10
CA VAL A 240 13.02 12.55 -3.11
C VAL A 240 13.12 13.16 -4.51
N LEU A 241 14.26 13.02 -5.17
CA LEU A 241 14.46 13.52 -6.53
C LEU A 241 13.53 12.81 -7.53
N GLY A 242 13.43 11.49 -7.42
CA GLY A 242 12.56 10.67 -8.27
C GLY A 242 11.08 10.99 -8.07
N ALA A 243 10.61 11.07 -6.83
CA ALA A 243 9.22 11.38 -6.51
C ALA A 243 8.84 12.79 -7.00
N THR A 244 9.77 13.75 -6.89
CA THR A 244 9.59 15.11 -7.41
C THR A 244 9.50 15.10 -8.94
N ALA A 245 10.43 14.44 -9.63
CA ALA A 245 10.43 14.34 -11.09
C ALA A 245 9.18 13.61 -11.61
N ALA A 246 8.82 12.48 -10.99
CA ALA A 246 7.63 11.72 -11.32
C ALA A 246 6.34 12.52 -11.06
N TYR A 247 6.29 13.31 -9.98
CA TYR A 247 5.16 14.20 -9.70
C TYR A 247 4.95 15.22 -10.82
N PHE A 248 6.00 15.88 -11.29
CA PHE A 248 5.90 16.84 -12.39
C PHE A 248 5.53 16.17 -13.72
N ALA A 249 6.10 15.01 -14.02
CA ALA A 249 5.78 14.24 -15.21
C ALA A 249 4.31 13.79 -15.20
N VAL A 250 3.83 13.22 -14.10
CA VAL A 250 2.45 12.77 -13.91
C VAL A 250 1.48 13.94 -13.97
N SER A 251 1.82 15.07 -13.35
CA SER A 251 1.03 16.30 -13.45
C SER A 251 0.92 16.74 -14.92
N SER A 252 2.04 16.81 -15.63
CA SER A 252 2.06 17.23 -17.05
C SER A 252 1.23 16.28 -17.93
N ILE A 253 1.42 14.97 -17.79
CA ILE A 253 0.64 13.97 -18.52
C ILE A 253 -0.83 14.11 -18.20
N HIS A 254 -1.19 14.29 -16.92
CA HIS A 254 -2.56 14.51 -16.51
C HIS A 254 -3.18 15.72 -17.22
N TRP A 255 -2.51 16.88 -17.18
CA TRP A 255 -3.01 18.10 -17.80
C TRP A 255 -3.16 17.96 -19.32
N LEU A 256 -2.30 17.19 -19.98
CA LEU A 256 -2.33 16.99 -21.43
C LEU A 256 -3.33 15.94 -21.90
N SER A 257 -3.58 14.91 -21.08
CA SER A 257 -4.36 13.72 -21.49
C SER A 257 -5.68 13.55 -20.76
N LEU A 258 -5.91 14.29 -19.67
CA LEU A 258 -7.05 14.16 -18.78
C LEU A 258 -7.24 12.72 -18.26
N LEU A 259 -6.14 11.97 -18.09
CA LEU A 259 -6.18 10.63 -17.49
C LEU A 259 -6.38 10.73 -15.98
N TYR A 260 -7.37 10.01 -15.44
CA TYR A 260 -7.68 10.03 -14.01
C TYR A 260 -7.61 8.63 -13.37
N GLY A 261 -7.62 8.61 -12.04
CA GLY A 261 -7.79 7.40 -11.24
C GLY A 261 -6.69 6.36 -11.47
N ARG A 262 -7.10 5.11 -11.73
CA ARG A 262 -6.19 3.96 -11.85
C ARG A 262 -5.24 4.06 -13.04
N VAL A 263 -5.66 4.66 -14.14
CA VAL A 263 -4.82 4.82 -15.32
C VAL A 263 -3.65 5.76 -14.99
N LEU A 264 -3.94 6.86 -14.30
CA LEU A 264 -2.92 7.81 -13.85
C LEU A 264 -1.96 7.17 -12.82
N LEU A 265 -2.46 6.30 -11.93
CA LEU A 265 -1.60 5.50 -11.05
C LEU A 265 -0.64 4.62 -11.87
N GLY A 266 -1.14 3.94 -12.91
CA GLY A 266 -0.31 3.14 -13.82
C GLY A 266 0.78 3.95 -14.51
N VAL A 267 0.43 5.12 -15.05
CA VAL A 267 1.40 6.06 -15.65
C VAL A 267 2.46 6.51 -14.64
N SER A 268 2.05 6.82 -13.41
CA SER A 268 2.97 7.22 -12.34
C SER A 268 3.95 6.12 -11.97
N LEU A 269 3.47 4.87 -11.88
CA LEU A 269 4.30 3.69 -11.63
C LEU A 269 5.28 3.45 -12.78
N ILE A 270 4.83 3.53 -14.04
CA ILE A 270 5.70 3.44 -15.21
C ILE A 270 6.80 4.49 -15.14
N THR A 271 6.44 5.74 -14.86
CA THR A 271 7.39 6.86 -14.75
C THR A 271 8.42 6.61 -13.65
N GLY A 272 7.99 6.15 -12.47
CA GLY A 272 8.90 5.81 -11.38
C GLY A 272 9.82 4.64 -11.69
N THR A 273 9.31 3.58 -12.33
CA THR A 273 10.13 2.44 -12.78
C THR A 273 11.15 2.87 -13.84
N LEU A 274 10.77 3.70 -14.80
CA LEU A 274 11.69 4.24 -15.81
C LEU A 274 12.76 5.14 -15.19
N TYR A 275 12.40 5.97 -14.20
CA TYR A 275 13.36 6.76 -13.44
C TYR A 275 14.37 5.88 -12.72
N ALA A 276 13.90 4.86 -11.99
CA ALA A 276 14.79 3.92 -11.31
C ALA A 276 15.72 3.19 -12.29
N LEU A 277 15.19 2.78 -13.46
CA LEU A 277 16.00 2.17 -14.51
C LEU A 277 17.07 3.13 -15.05
N ALA A 278 16.73 4.40 -15.26
CA ALA A 278 17.68 5.42 -15.68
C ALA A 278 18.77 5.64 -14.62
N VAL A 279 18.41 5.69 -13.34
CA VAL A 279 19.40 5.77 -12.24
C VAL A 279 20.32 4.55 -12.26
N GLY A 280 19.78 3.34 -12.34
CA GLY A 280 20.58 2.11 -12.34
C GLY A 280 21.43 1.88 -13.59
N GLY A 281 21.10 2.52 -14.71
CA GLY A 281 21.85 2.41 -15.96
C GLY A 281 22.84 3.57 -16.21
N LEU A 282 22.56 4.77 -15.68
CA LEU A 282 23.33 5.98 -15.96
C LEU A 282 24.23 6.40 -14.80
N THR A 283 23.92 5.98 -13.57
CA THR A 283 24.71 6.36 -12.40
C THR A 283 25.64 5.21 -12.00
N ALA A 284 26.83 5.54 -11.51
CA ALA A 284 27.76 4.57 -10.93
C ALA A 284 27.34 4.13 -9.51
N ILE A 285 26.15 4.53 -9.05
CA ILE A 285 25.65 4.21 -7.72
C ILE A 285 25.33 2.71 -7.68
N GLN A 286 26.05 1.97 -6.85
CA GLN A 286 25.87 0.53 -6.68
C GLN A 286 24.66 0.25 -5.79
N LEU A 287 23.46 0.45 -6.32
CA LEU A 287 22.22 0.06 -5.66
C LEU A 287 21.86 -1.39 -5.99
N PRO A 288 21.51 -2.22 -4.99
CA PRO A 288 20.95 -3.55 -5.25
C PRO A 288 19.74 -3.44 -6.18
N GLY A 289 19.70 -4.27 -7.22
CA GLY A 289 18.67 -4.17 -8.26
C GLY A 289 17.24 -4.29 -7.71
N LEU A 290 17.04 -5.12 -6.68
CA LEU A 290 15.74 -5.30 -6.02
C LEU A 290 15.31 -4.03 -5.28
N SER A 291 16.20 -3.40 -4.52
CA SER A 291 15.93 -2.14 -3.82
C SER A 291 15.60 -1.04 -4.81
N LEU A 292 16.36 -0.94 -5.90
CA LEU A 292 16.11 0.05 -6.94
C LEU A 292 14.79 -0.19 -7.69
N PHE A 293 14.43 -1.45 -7.92
CA PHE A 293 13.14 -1.83 -8.48
C PHE A 293 11.97 -1.35 -7.61
N PHE A 294 11.98 -1.66 -6.31
CA PHE A 294 10.93 -1.22 -5.38
C PHE A 294 10.95 0.29 -5.18
N LEU A 295 12.12 0.91 -5.15
CA LEU A 295 12.28 2.37 -5.08
C LEU A 295 11.55 3.06 -6.24
N GLY A 296 11.66 2.52 -7.46
CA GLY A 296 10.92 3.01 -8.62
C GLY A 296 9.40 2.93 -8.44
N LEU A 297 8.89 1.84 -7.86
CA LEU A 297 7.47 1.71 -7.54
C LEU A 297 7.04 2.72 -6.47
N PHE A 298 7.82 2.90 -5.42
CA PHE A 298 7.53 3.85 -4.35
C PHE A 298 7.52 5.28 -4.87
N ILE A 299 8.48 5.65 -5.72
CA ILE A 299 8.52 6.95 -6.42
C ILE A 299 7.21 7.18 -7.17
N GLY A 300 6.75 6.19 -7.94
CA GLY A 300 5.48 6.28 -8.67
C GLY A 300 4.26 6.38 -7.77
N ILE A 301 4.18 5.59 -6.70
CA ILE A 301 3.04 5.64 -5.76
C ILE A 301 3.02 6.98 -5.02
N ALA A 302 4.16 7.45 -4.53
CA ALA A 302 4.28 8.70 -3.80
C ALA A 302 3.90 9.91 -4.68
N ALA A 303 4.40 9.95 -5.92
CA ALA A 303 4.05 10.99 -6.89
C ALA A 303 2.54 11.03 -7.16
N TYR A 304 1.91 9.87 -7.40
CA TYR A 304 0.46 9.79 -7.63
C TYR A 304 -0.35 10.20 -6.38
N ASN A 305 0.07 9.76 -5.20
CA ASN A 305 -0.63 10.10 -3.96
C ASN A 305 -0.54 11.60 -3.68
N LEU A 306 0.64 12.21 -3.81
CA LEU A 306 0.82 13.64 -3.66
C LEU A 306 0.03 14.45 -4.71
N TYR A 307 -0.02 13.95 -5.95
CA TYR A 307 -0.81 14.57 -7.02
C TYR A 307 -2.30 14.67 -6.65
N ARG A 308 -2.85 13.63 -6.03
CA ARG A 308 -4.25 13.59 -5.56
C ARG A 308 -4.55 14.45 -4.35
N VAL A 309 -3.54 14.84 -3.58
CA VAL A 309 -3.72 15.76 -2.44
C VAL A 309 -4.08 17.13 -2.99
N SER A 310 -5.08 17.77 -2.39
CA SER A 310 -5.47 19.13 -2.74
C SER A 310 -4.28 20.09 -2.61
N PRO A 311 -4.10 21.09 -3.50
CA PRO A 311 -2.92 21.95 -3.49
C PRO A 311 -2.62 22.58 -2.13
N LYS A 312 -3.66 22.96 -1.38
CA LYS A 312 -3.55 23.55 -0.04
C LYS A 312 -2.99 22.59 1.02
N CYS A 313 -3.19 21.29 0.86
CA CYS A 313 -2.78 20.26 1.81
C CYS A 313 -1.50 19.52 1.41
N ARG A 314 -0.92 19.79 0.23
CA ARG A 314 0.28 19.08 -0.26
C ARG A 314 1.48 19.27 0.66
N THR A 315 1.74 20.50 1.09
CA THR A 315 2.81 20.80 2.03
C THR A 315 2.63 20.05 3.34
N ALA A 316 1.38 19.90 3.81
CA ALA A 316 1.08 19.14 5.01
C ALA A 316 1.43 17.66 4.86
N SER A 317 0.98 17.07 3.75
CA SER A 317 1.27 15.68 3.40
C SER A 317 2.77 15.42 3.33
N ILE A 318 3.54 16.30 2.68
CA ILE A 318 4.99 16.17 2.57
C ILE A 318 5.66 16.25 3.94
N ARG A 319 5.36 17.28 4.74
CA ARG A 319 5.99 17.50 6.06
C ARG A 319 5.70 16.35 7.01
N ILE A 320 4.45 15.90 7.09
CA ILE A 320 4.06 14.80 7.97
C ILE A 320 4.68 13.48 7.48
N SER A 321 4.69 13.20 6.17
CA SER A 321 5.35 12.00 5.64
C SER A 321 6.86 12.00 5.93
N ALA A 322 7.52 13.15 5.77
CA ALA A 322 8.94 13.31 6.07
C ALA A 322 9.24 13.17 7.57
N GLY A 323 8.41 13.77 8.44
CA GLY A 323 8.51 13.58 9.89
C GLY A 323 8.34 12.12 10.30
N LEU A 324 7.40 11.42 9.67
CA LEU A 324 7.15 10.01 9.93
C LEU A 324 8.35 9.13 9.51
N PHE A 325 8.96 9.41 8.36
CA PHE A 325 10.24 8.81 7.95
C PHE A 325 11.31 9.00 9.02
N VAL A 326 11.55 10.23 9.49
CA VAL A 326 12.59 10.47 10.52
C VAL A 326 12.28 9.72 11.82
N VAL A 327 11.03 9.67 12.25
CA VAL A 327 10.62 8.95 13.48
C VAL A 327 10.81 7.45 13.33
N PHE A 328 10.39 6.86 12.22
CA PHE A 328 10.57 5.43 11.96
C PHE A 328 12.04 5.06 11.79
N TYR A 329 12.80 5.87 11.06
CA TYR A 329 14.24 5.70 10.93
C TYR A 329 14.93 5.74 12.29
N ALA A 330 14.64 6.75 13.13
CA ALA A 330 15.19 6.83 14.48
C ALA A 330 14.80 5.62 15.35
N GLY A 331 13.56 5.13 15.22
CA GLY A 331 13.13 3.90 15.88
C GLY A 331 13.89 2.66 15.38
N LEU A 332 14.14 2.56 14.07
CA LEU A 332 14.90 1.48 13.46
C LEU A 332 16.35 1.43 14.02
N LEU A 333 17.00 2.57 14.19
CA LEU A 333 18.36 2.68 14.75
C LEU A 333 18.51 2.11 16.17
N VAL A 334 17.41 1.97 16.93
CA VAL A 334 17.45 1.36 18.27
C VAL A 334 17.67 -0.16 18.20
N PHE A 335 17.32 -0.79 17.08
CA PHE A 335 17.28 -2.24 16.94
C PHE A 335 18.30 -2.81 15.96
N ILE A 336 18.92 -1.98 15.12
CA ILE A 336 19.87 -2.42 14.10
C ILE A 336 21.17 -1.62 14.17
N ASP A 337 22.28 -2.29 13.88
CA ASP A 337 23.55 -1.64 13.62
C ASP A 337 23.58 -1.19 12.15
N VAL A 338 23.81 0.11 11.93
CA VAL A 338 23.84 0.68 10.59
C VAL A 338 25.18 0.35 9.92
N PRO A 339 25.19 -0.27 8.73
CA PRO A 339 26.42 -0.54 7.98
C PRO A 339 27.08 0.76 7.51
N GLU A 340 28.35 0.67 7.10
CA GLU A 340 29.12 1.83 6.60
C GLU A 340 28.49 2.53 5.38
N THR A 341 27.63 1.80 4.66
CA THR A 341 26.89 2.29 3.50
C THR A 341 25.57 2.97 3.85
N GLY A 342 25.16 3.01 5.12
CA GLY A 342 23.87 3.55 5.55
C GLY A 342 23.85 5.08 5.69
N LEU A 343 22.64 5.67 5.65
CA LEU A 343 22.41 7.13 5.59
C LEU A 343 23.15 7.95 6.68
N LEU A 344 23.36 7.42 7.88
CA LEU A 344 23.96 8.19 8.98
C LEU A 344 25.46 8.02 9.17
N TYR A 345 26.09 7.02 8.54
CA TYR A 345 27.44 6.60 8.93
C TYR A 345 28.50 7.71 8.79
N HIS A 346 28.43 8.52 7.72
CA HIS A 346 29.45 9.54 7.44
C HIS A 346 29.14 10.94 8.01
N ALA A 347 27.88 11.25 8.32
CA ALA A 347 27.45 12.62 8.60
C ALA A 347 26.36 12.71 9.68
N GLU A 348 26.53 11.94 10.76
CA GLU A 348 25.56 11.79 11.86
C GLU A 348 24.98 13.13 12.34
N LEU A 349 25.82 14.13 12.61
CA LEU A 349 25.37 15.42 13.16
C LEU A 349 24.56 16.24 12.15
N ALA A 350 24.96 16.23 10.88
CA ALA A 350 24.24 16.94 9.82
C ALA A 350 22.85 16.33 9.57
N TYR A 351 22.77 14.99 9.54
CA TYR A 351 21.48 14.32 9.40
C TYR A 351 20.63 14.38 10.66
N ALA A 352 21.21 14.36 11.86
CA ALA A 352 20.48 14.54 13.11
C ALA A 352 19.85 15.94 13.20
N THR A 353 20.61 16.98 12.85
CA THR A 353 20.10 18.37 12.80
C THR A 353 19.00 18.53 11.74
N LEU A 354 19.20 17.97 10.54
CA LEU A 354 18.17 17.96 9.50
C LEU A 354 16.91 17.21 9.97
N GLY A 355 17.07 16.05 10.60
CA GLY A 355 15.99 15.24 11.16
C GLY A 355 15.19 16.01 12.22
N ALA A 356 15.86 16.71 13.12
CA ALA A 356 15.21 17.56 14.13
C ALA A 356 14.39 18.68 13.49
N VAL A 357 14.91 19.34 12.45
CA VAL A 357 14.16 20.37 11.69
C VAL A 357 12.92 19.77 11.02
N VAL A 358 13.06 18.59 10.40
CA VAL A 358 11.95 17.90 9.73
C VAL A 358 10.85 17.52 10.74
N ILE A 359 11.22 16.98 11.92
CA ILE A 359 10.27 16.67 12.99
C ILE A 359 9.56 17.94 13.47
N ALA A 360 10.30 19.03 13.72
CA ALA A 360 9.71 20.30 14.16
C ALA A 360 8.68 20.83 13.14
N LEU A 361 8.99 20.76 11.84
CA LEU A 361 8.06 21.14 10.78
C LEU A 361 6.83 20.23 10.71
N ALA A 362 6.98 18.93 10.92
CA ALA A 362 5.88 17.98 10.97
C ALA A 362 4.96 18.23 12.17
N LEU A 363 5.52 18.46 13.36
CA LEU A 363 4.78 18.77 14.58
C LEU A 363 4.04 20.10 14.46
N PHE A 364 4.69 21.13 13.91
CA PHE A 364 4.04 22.42 13.63
C PHE A 364 2.83 22.25 12.70
N GLU A 365 2.97 21.40 11.69
CA GLU A 365 1.88 21.13 10.75
C GLU A 365 0.72 20.38 11.41
N VAL A 366 1.01 19.37 12.23
CA VAL A 366 0.01 18.65 13.02
C VAL A 366 -0.71 19.61 13.97
N TYR A 367 0.02 20.48 14.65
CA TYR A 367 -0.55 21.51 15.53
C TYR A 367 -1.48 22.45 14.77
N ARG A 368 -1.05 22.94 13.59
CA ARG A 368 -1.87 23.80 12.73
C ARG A 368 -3.14 23.08 12.25
N LEU A 369 -3.03 21.81 11.87
CA LEU A 369 -4.18 21.00 11.45
C LEU A 369 -5.15 20.79 12.60
N GLU A 370 -4.66 20.58 13.82
CA GLU A 370 -5.51 20.40 14.99
C GLU A 370 -6.22 21.71 15.37
N GLN A 371 -5.53 22.85 15.32
CA GLN A 371 -6.13 24.18 15.54
C GLN A 371 -7.19 24.54 14.49
N ALA A 372 -7.01 24.12 13.25
CA ALA A 372 -7.95 24.41 12.17
C ALA A 372 -9.24 23.59 12.26
N ARG A 373 -9.35 22.62 13.18
CA ARG A 373 -10.58 21.84 13.34
C ARG A 373 -11.58 22.66 14.17
N PRO A 374 -12.79 22.90 13.66
CA PRO A 374 -13.84 23.51 14.47
C PRO A 374 -14.13 22.60 15.67
N SER A 375 -14.35 23.21 16.83
CA SER A 375 -14.77 22.48 18.02
C SER A 375 -16.13 21.80 17.76
N ARG A 376 -16.43 20.72 18.50
CA ARG A 376 -17.72 20.02 18.34
C ARG A 376 -18.91 20.96 18.54
N ALA A 377 -18.77 21.91 19.47
CA ALA A 377 -19.78 22.93 19.73
C ALA A 377 -19.93 23.90 18.54
N GLU A 378 -18.84 24.41 17.97
CA GLU A 378 -18.88 25.27 16.78
C GLU A 378 -19.43 24.53 15.54
N PHE A 379 -19.06 23.27 15.36
CA PHE A 379 -19.58 22.44 14.28
C PHE A 379 -21.08 22.18 14.45
N ALA A 380 -21.53 21.89 15.67
CA ALA A 380 -22.95 21.73 15.97
C ALA A 380 -23.72 23.03 15.70
N GLN A 381 -23.21 24.18 16.14
CA GLN A 381 -23.82 25.50 15.93
C GLN A 381 -23.88 25.92 14.46
N ALA A 382 -22.88 25.56 13.66
CA ALA A 382 -22.84 25.84 12.22
C ALA A 382 -23.66 24.85 11.38
N SER A 383 -24.18 23.79 12.00
CA SER A 383 -24.93 22.73 11.30
C SER A 383 -26.33 23.21 10.90
N VAL A 384 -26.76 22.82 9.69
CA VAL A 384 -28.12 23.13 9.16
C VAL A 384 -29.22 22.58 10.07
N PHE A 385 -28.93 21.55 10.86
CA PHE A 385 -29.85 20.97 11.83
C PHE A 385 -30.20 21.91 12.99
N VAL A 386 -29.41 22.96 13.25
CA VAL A 386 -29.77 23.99 14.25
C VAL A 386 -30.90 24.89 13.76
N LYS A 387 -31.01 25.10 12.44
CA LYS A 387 -32.12 25.87 11.85
C LYS A 387 -33.36 25.04 11.58
N ALA A 388 -33.23 23.72 11.51
CA ALA A 388 -34.38 22.83 11.41
C ALA A 388 -35.15 22.68 12.73
N ASP A 389 -34.58 23.19 13.83
CA ASP A 389 -35.10 23.13 15.19
C ASP A 389 -35.57 24.52 15.68
N THR A 390 -36.31 25.25 14.83
CA THR A 390 -36.86 26.57 15.18
C THR A 390 -38.12 26.53 16.04
N ASP A 391 -38.63 25.34 16.41
CA ASP A 391 -39.80 25.20 17.29
C ASP A 391 -39.51 24.52 18.66
N GLY A 392 -38.24 24.26 19.02
CA GLY A 392 -37.74 23.99 20.38
C GLY A 392 -37.99 22.58 20.98
N PRO A 393 -37.26 22.16 22.05
CA PRO A 393 -36.37 22.95 22.92
C PRO A 393 -34.90 22.46 23.02
N ASP A 394 -34.06 23.38 23.52
CA ASP A 394 -32.71 23.26 24.09
C ASP A 394 -31.57 22.63 23.27
N ALA A 395 -30.56 23.45 22.98
CA ALA A 395 -29.24 23.01 22.50
C ALA A 395 -28.53 22.02 23.45
N ALA A 396 -29.01 21.89 24.69
CA ALA A 396 -28.55 20.91 25.67
C ALA A 396 -29.02 19.48 25.36
N THR A 397 -30.09 19.30 24.60
CA THR A 397 -30.68 18.00 24.25
C THR A 397 -30.32 17.51 22.85
N SER A 398 -29.35 18.15 22.19
CA SER A 398 -28.89 17.69 20.88
C SER A 398 -28.28 16.28 21.03
N PRO A 399 -28.74 15.27 20.26
CA PRO A 399 -28.17 13.92 20.31
C PRO A 399 -26.70 13.86 19.84
N LEU A 400 -26.13 14.98 19.39
CA LEU A 400 -24.72 15.14 19.07
C LEU A 400 -23.85 15.58 20.26
N VAL A 401 -24.47 16.00 21.37
CA VAL A 401 -23.80 16.54 22.58
C VAL A 401 -23.93 15.60 23.78
N ASP A 402 -24.91 14.70 23.79
CA ASP A 402 -25.16 13.77 24.91
C ASP A 402 -24.11 12.65 25.01
N GLY A 403 -22.98 12.99 25.66
CA GLY A 403 -21.96 12.06 26.12
C GLY A 403 -21.97 11.85 27.64
N SER A 404 -22.89 12.46 28.38
CA SER A 404 -23.00 12.31 29.84
C SER A 404 -24.15 11.36 30.19
N HIS A 405 -23.83 10.06 30.28
CA HIS A 405 -24.66 9.13 31.04
C HIS A 405 -24.58 9.51 32.52
N GLU A 406 -25.57 10.25 33.00
CA GLU A 406 -25.94 10.26 34.41
C GLU A 406 -27.37 9.69 34.49
N PRO A 407 -27.56 8.48 35.06
CA PRO A 407 -28.88 7.86 35.11
C PRO A 407 -29.78 8.65 36.07
N PRO A 408 -31.02 9.00 35.69
CA PRO A 408 -31.93 9.70 36.58
C PRO A 408 -32.31 8.77 37.73
N SER A 409 -31.87 9.13 38.93
CA SER A 409 -32.33 8.52 40.16
C SER A 409 -33.79 8.90 40.40
N GLY A 410 -34.67 7.91 40.36
CA GLY A 410 -35.92 7.91 41.11
C GLY A 410 -37.11 8.59 40.45
N ALA A 411 -38.01 7.78 39.90
CA ALA A 411 -39.44 8.03 40.03
C ALA A 411 -40.21 6.70 39.93
N SER A 412 -40.93 6.45 41.01
CA SER A 412 -41.87 5.38 41.32
C SER A 412 -42.90 5.03 40.23
N ALA A 413 -43.17 3.73 40.11
CA ALA A 413 -44.38 3.17 39.52
C ALA A 413 -45.67 3.71 40.17
N PRO A 414 -46.81 3.58 39.49
CA PRO A 414 -47.72 2.54 39.94
C PRO A 414 -48.32 1.70 38.81
N ALA A 415 -48.63 0.46 39.18
CA ALA A 415 -49.54 -0.43 38.50
C ALA A 415 -50.98 0.14 38.50
N ASP A 416 -51.75 -0.06 37.43
CA ASP A 416 -52.95 -0.90 37.51
C ASP A 416 -53.61 -1.23 36.14
N THR A 417 -53.91 -2.52 35.98
CA THR A 417 -55.11 -3.20 35.42
C THR A 417 -55.74 -2.90 34.02
N THR A 418 -55.67 -3.95 33.18
CA THR A 418 -56.76 -4.69 32.45
C THR A 418 -57.74 -4.01 31.48
N ALA A 419 -57.78 -4.50 30.23
CA ALA A 419 -58.92 -5.08 29.48
C ALA A 419 -58.51 -5.19 28.00
N ASP A 420 -58.32 -6.38 27.43
CA ASP A 420 -59.35 -7.18 26.75
C ASP A 420 -59.89 -6.49 25.48
N ASN A 421 -59.43 -6.92 24.29
CA ASN A 421 -60.27 -6.94 23.10
C ASN A 421 -59.73 -7.89 22.02
N ASP A 422 -60.50 -8.94 21.79
CA ASP A 422 -60.46 -9.85 20.64
C ASP A 422 -60.79 -9.14 19.31
N GLY A 423 -60.44 -9.81 18.19
CA GLY A 423 -60.91 -9.51 16.83
C GLY A 423 -59.75 -9.60 15.83
N ASP A 424 -59.39 -10.78 15.33
CA ASP A 424 -60.02 -11.46 14.18
C ASP A 424 -60.22 -10.52 12.97
N HIS A 425 -59.35 -10.63 11.97
CA HIS A 425 -59.75 -10.59 10.56
C HIS A 425 -58.68 -11.29 9.70
N SER A 426 -59.14 -12.37 9.07
CA SER A 426 -58.53 -13.10 7.99
C SER A 426 -58.87 -12.43 6.65
N GLU A 427 -57.87 -12.26 5.79
CA GLU A 427 -57.85 -12.62 4.35
C GLU A 427 -56.41 -12.61 3.83
#